data_AF-A0A444YG31-F1
#
_entry.id   AF-A0A444YG31-F1
#
_cell.length_a   1.000
_cell.length_b   1.000
_cell.length_c   1.000
_cell.angle_alpha   90.00
_cell.angle_beta   90.00
_cell.angle_gamma   90.00
#
_symmetry.space_group_name_H-M   'P 1'
#
loop_
_entity.id
_entity.type
_entity.pdbx_description
1 polymer ?
#
loop_
_entity_poly.entity_id
_entity_poly.type
_entity_poly.pdbx_seq_one_letter_code
_entity_poly.pdbx_strand_id
1 'polypeptide(L)'
;MAILGYYPIAKEQLTKLVIFPDASPSDTYQFFQYGLIDTILIFNDLKIISEFPAGFIDAVKRFKNMIDNVNPRDISLKFTNSQPIFNEEEECLVPAHQVISMSVFPENFQPIDRIQDLTIYSHEGRLASTLARVFERTQKITKESHTRINYKSRNTLLVSSKRNEIEEREMRLLVEFESAFYNLSGLLEKLLEGIKRNLCYLIKDREDHKCQLCASEISEESNNETESTHMIKEEDNASEAHMIKEEDSASEASLNIIA
;
A
#
# COMPACT_ATOMS: atom_id res chain seq x y z
N MET A 1 9.33 -23.44 -27.78
CA MET A 1 8.93 -22.10 -27.29
C MET A 1 8.65 -22.28 -25.81
N ALA A 2 9.57 -21.85 -24.94
CA ALA A 2 9.38 -22.01 -23.50
C ALA A 2 8.31 -21.01 -23.05
N ILE A 3 7.16 -21.52 -22.60
CA ILE A 3 6.15 -20.70 -21.93
C ILE A 3 6.76 -20.38 -20.56
N LEU A 4 7.09 -19.13 -20.31
CA LEU A 4 7.85 -18.68 -19.12
C LEU A 4 7.14 -18.94 -17.78
N GLY A 5 5.94 -19.54 -17.77
CA GLY A 5 5.19 -19.85 -16.55
C GLY A 5 4.69 -18.62 -15.79
N TYR A 6 4.82 -17.42 -16.36
CA TYR A 6 4.31 -16.18 -15.79
C TYR A 6 3.79 -15.21 -16.86
N TYR A 7 2.88 -14.32 -16.46
CA TYR A 7 2.27 -13.31 -17.31
C TYR A 7 2.42 -11.91 -16.69
N PRO A 8 2.95 -10.91 -17.42
CA PRO A 8 3.05 -9.56 -16.92
C PRO A 8 1.68 -8.87 -16.92
N ILE A 9 1.40 -8.11 -15.88
CA ILE A 9 0.24 -7.23 -15.78
C ILE A 9 0.70 -5.80 -15.52
N ALA A 10 0.03 -4.84 -16.16
CA ALA A 10 0.23 -3.43 -15.84
C ALA A 10 -0.61 -3.09 -14.61
N LYS A 11 0.06 -2.66 -13.54
CA LYS A 11 -0.61 -2.23 -12.33
C LYS A 11 -0.05 -0.87 -11.95
N GLU A 12 -0.83 0.16 -12.30
CA GLU A 12 -0.41 1.55 -12.17
C GLU A 12 0.88 1.82 -12.97
N GLN A 13 1.91 2.43 -12.36
CA GLN A 13 3.24 2.68 -12.95
C GLN A 13 4.22 1.49 -12.86
N LEU A 14 3.76 0.29 -12.50
CA LEU A 14 4.63 -0.89 -12.33
C LEU A 14 4.12 -2.10 -13.11
N THR A 15 5.04 -2.81 -13.74
CA THR A 15 4.78 -4.17 -14.21
C THR A 15 4.88 -5.14 -13.04
N LYS A 16 3.83 -5.93 -12.82
CA LYS A 16 3.80 -7.03 -11.87
C LYS A 16 3.56 -8.35 -12.59
N LEU A 17 3.76 -9.47 -11.91
CA LEU A 17 3.72 -10.80 -12.51
C LEU A 17 2.64 -11.66 -11.86
N VAL A 18 1.88 -12.35 -12.71
CA VAL A 18 1.04 -13.47 -12.33
C VAL A 18 1.86 -14.74 -12.59
N ILE A 19 2.11 -15.51 -11.54
CA ILE A 19 2.95 -16.70 -11.58
C ILE A 19 2.04 -17.95 -11.65
N PHE A 20 2.22 -18.77 -12.67
CA PHE A 20 1.52 -20.03 -12.88
C PHE A 20 2.36 -21.21 -12.35
N PRO A 21 1.74 -22.36 -12.00
CA PRO A 21 2.44 -23.48 -11.37
C PRO A 21 3.66 -24.03 -12.12
N ASP A 22 3.77 -23.79 -13.43
CA ASP A 22 4.87 -24.27 -14.27
C ASP A 22 6.11 -23.35 -14.24
N ALA A 23 6.05 -22.20 -13.56
CA ALA A 23 7.19 -21.31 -13.43
C ALA A 23 8.29 -21.92 -12.54
N SER A 24 9.53 -21.50 -12.82
CA SER A 24 10.72 -21.85 -12.03
C SER A 24 10.55 -21.42 -10.57
N PRO A 25 10.77 -22.32 -9.58
CA PRO A 25 10.77 -21.93 -8.16
C PRO A 25 11.83 -20.87 -7.83
N SER A 26 12.99 -20.94 -8.48
CA SER A 26 14.07 -19.96 -8.35
C SER A 26 13.63 -18.59 -8.86
N ASP A 27 13.05 -18.52 -10.05
CA ASP A 27 12.59 -17.27 -10.65
C ASP A 27 11.45 -16.68 -9.82
N THR A 28 10.54 -17.53 -9.35
CA THR A 28 9.43 -17.13 -8.47
C THR A 28 9.96 -16.53 -7.17
N TYR A 29 10.97 -17.14 -6.54
CA TYR A 29 11.57 -16.59 -5.34
C TYR A 29 12.33 -15.28 -5.62
N GLN A 30 13.01 -15.18 -6.75
CA GLN A 30 13.66 -13.93 -7.17
C GLN A 30 12.62 -12.82 -7.36
N PHE A 31 11.52 -13.07 -8.08
CA PHE A 31 10.44 -12.10 -8.25
C PHE A 31 9.79 -11.71 -6.92
N PHE A 32 9.71 -12.64 -5.97
CA PHE A 32 9.29 -12.34 -4.60
C PHE A 32 10.25 -11.36 -3.92
N GLN A 33 11.56 -11.58 -4.00
CA GLN A 33 12.57 -10.69 -3.42
C GLN A 33 12.53 -9.28 -4.03
N TYR A 34 12.29 -9.18 -5.35
CA TYR A 34 12.16 -7.90 -6.06
C TYR A 34 10.77 -7.26 -5.96
N GLY A 35 9.83 -7.89 -5.24
CA GLY A 35 8.47 -7.38 -5.10
C GLY A 35 7.73 -7.26 -6.44
N LEU A 36 8.02 -8.14 -7.40
CA LEU A 36 7.43 -8.11 -8.75
C LEU A 36 6.15 -8.92 -8.84
N ILE A 37 5.87 -9.80 -7.88
CA ILE A 37 4.70 -10.67 -7.92
C ILE A 37 3.44 -9.87 -7.61
N ASP A 38 2.40 -10.05 -8.42
CA ASP A 38 1.04 -9.68 -8.06
C ASP A 38 0.27 -10.88 -7.51
N THR A 39 0.37 -12.05 -8.16
CA THR A 39 -0.33 -13.26 -7.74
C THR A 39 0.53 -14.50 -7.99
N ILE A 40 0.54 -15.47 -7.08
CA ILE A 40 1.00 -16.85 -7.35
C ILE A 40 -0.22 -17.76 -7.34
N LEU A 41 -0.37 -18.57 -8.38
CA LEU A 41 -1.37 -19.63 -8.46
C LEU A 41 -0.75 -20.96 -8.01
N ILE A 42 -1.39 -21.62 -7.06
CA ILE A 42 -0.92 -22.88 -6.47
C ILE A 42 -2.01 -23.92 -6.63
N PHE A 43 -1.75 -24.93 -7.48
CA PHE A 43 -2.73 -25.95 -7.81
C PHE A 43 -2.44 -27.25 -7.05
N ASN A 44 -1.71 -28.17 -7.67
CA ASN A 44 -1.52 -29.53 -7.17
C ASN A 44 -0.48 -29.65 -6.05
N ASP A 45 0.64 -28.94 -6.16
CA ASP A 45 1.74 -29.01 -5.20
C ASP A 45 2.33 -27.63 -4.89
N LEU A 46 3.24 -27.59 -3.92
CA LEU A 46 3.86 -26.36 -3.42
C LEU A 46 5.27 -26.13 -4.01
N LYS A 47 5.66 -26.84 -5.08
CA LYS A 47 7.03 -26.72 -5.62
C LYS A 47 7.36 -25.31 -6.05
N ILE A 48 6.39 -24.55 -6.55
CA ILE A 48 6.63 -23.19 -7.02
C ILE A 48 7.08 -22.22 -5.92
N ILE A 49 6.82 -22.56 -4.66
CA ILE A 49 7.31 -21.80 -3.50
C ILE A 49 8.39 -22.56 -2.71
N SER A 50 9.04 -23.59 -3.27
CA SER A 50 9.99 -24.43 -2.53
C SER A 50 11.23 -23.69 -2.02
N GLU A 51 11.59 -22.58 -2.68
CA GLU A 51 12.72 -21.73 -2.32
C GLU A 51 12.35 -20.62 -1.30
N PHE A 52 11.08 -20.52 -0.90
CA PHE A 52 10.64 -19.53 0.08
C PHE A 52 11.08 -19.93 1.50
N PRO A 53 11.06 -18.99 2.47
CA PRO A 53 11.37 -19.31 3.85
C PRO A 53 10.51 -20.47 4.39
N ALA A 54 11.11 -21.41 5.13
CA ALA A 54 10.41 -22.61 5.61
C ALA A 54 9.10 -22.30 6.37
N GLY A 55 9.11 -21.28 7.24
CA GLY A 55 7.91 -20.85 7.97
C GLY A 55 6.79 -20.31 7.07
N PHE A 56 7.14 -19.73 5.91
CA PHE A 56 6.19 -19.30 4.89
C PHE A 56 5.58 -20.53 4.19
N ILE A 57 6.42 -21.47 3.75
CA ILE A 57 5.98 -22.71 3.09
C ILE A 57 5.05 -23.50 4.02
N ASP A 58 5.41 -23.65 5.30
CA ASP A 58 4.60 -24.34 6.30
C ASP A 58 3.23 -23.68 6.50
N ALA A 59 3.18 -22.34 6.48
CA ALA A 59 1.94 -21.60 6.58
C ALA A 59 1.02 -21.84 5.37
N VAL A 60 1.56 -21.78 4.15
CA VAL A 60 0.81 -22.09 2.93
C VAL A 60 0.35 -23.55 2.92
N LYS A 61 1.21 -24.49 3.31
CA LYS A 61 0.91 -25.91 3.40
C LYS A 61 -0.24 -26.19 4.37
N ARG A 62 -0.22 -25.59 5.56
CA ARG A 62 -1.31 -25.71 6.53
C ARG A 62 -2.63 -25.19 5.97
N PHE A 63 -2.60 -24.07 5.26
CA PHE A 63 -3.79 -23.52 4.61
C PHE A 63 -4.31 -24.44 3.50
N LYS A 64 -3.45 -24.91 2.59
CA LYS A 64 -3.81 -25.83 1.51
C LYS A 64 -4.43 -27.12 2.06
N ASN A 65 -3.80 -27.74 3.05
CA ASN A 65 -4.33 -28.95 3.69
C ASN A 65 -5.72 -28.73 4.32
N MET A 66 -5.95 -27.57 4.93
CA MET A 66 -7.27 -27.24 5.49
C MET A 66 -8.35 -27.16 4.40
N ILE A 67 -8.03 -26.58 3.23
CA ILE A 67 -8.95 -26.52 2.09
C ILE A 67 -9.18 -27.93 1.52
N ASP A 68 -8.10 -28.70 1.33
CA ASP A 68 -8.16 -30.02 0.71
C ASP A 68 -8.94 -31.04 1.54
N ASN A 69 -8.91 -30.92 2.87
CA ASN A 69 -9.71 -31.75 3.77
C ASN A 69 -11.23 -31.50 3.66
N VAL A 70 -11.65 -30.35 3.13
CA VAL A 70 -13.06 -29.99 2.97
C VAL A 70 -13.51 -30.26 1.53
N ASN A 71 -12.80 -29.66 0.58
CA ASN A 71 -13.01 -29.85 -0.85
C ASN A 71 -11.72 -29.42 -1.57
N PRO A 72 -10.95 -30.37 -2.13
CA PRO A 72 -9.72 -30.08 -2.86
C PRO A 72 -9.91 -28.95 -3.87
N ARG A 73 -9.21 -27.85 -3.64
CA ARG A 73 -9.25 -26.67 -4.51
C ARG A 73 -7.89 -26.01 -4.59
N ASP A 74 -7.68 -25.38 -5.72
CA ASP A 74 -6.54 -24.53 -5.98
C ASP A 74 -6.60 -23.29 -5.09
N ILE A 75 -5.44 -22.75 -4.75
CA ILE A 75 -5.31 -21.54 -3.93
C ILE A 75 -4.50 -20.49 -4.68
N SER A 76 -4.67 -19.24 -4.28
CA SER A 76 -3.88 -18.13 -4.79
C SER A 76 -3.27 -17.34 -3.64
N LEU A 77 -2.05 -16.85 -3.86
CA LEU A 77 -1.37 -15.90 -2.99
C LEU A 77 -1.39 -14.55 -3.69
N LYS A 78 -2.17 -13.58 -3.18
CA LYS A 78 -2.27 -12.22 -3.72
C LYS A 78 -1.36 -11.27 -2.97
N PHE A 79 -0.51 -10.55 -3.68
CA PHE A 79 0.53 -9.71 -3.11
C PHE A 79 0.15 -8.23 -3.15
N THR A 80 0.40 -7.55 -2.04
CA THR A 80 0.62 -6.10 -1.98
C THR A 80 2.05 -5.89 -1.50
N ASN A 81 2.92 -5.44 -2.39
CA ASN A 81 4.34 -5.35 -2.13
C ASN A 81 4.97 -4.04 -2.62
N SER A 82 6.01 -3.63 -1.90
CA SER A 82 6.90 -2.55 -2.32
C SER A 82 7.98 -3.06 -3.27
N GLN A 83 8.66 -2.15 -3.94
CA GLN A 83 9.94 -2.47 -4.56
C GLN A 83 11.05 -2.46 -3.51
N PRO A 84 12.11 -3.28 -3.66
CA PRO A 84 13.32 -3.13 -2.86
C PRO A 84 14.03 -1.81 -3.20
N ILE A 85 14.80 -1.31 -2.24
CA ILE A 85 15.55 -0.06 -2.36
C ILE A 85 17.03 -0.41 -2.24
N PHE A 86 17.81 0.08 -3.22
CA PHE A 86 19.24 -0.13 -3.33
C PHE A 86 19.99 1.18 -3.13
N ASN A 87 21.24 1.10 -2.69
CA ASN A 87 22.16 2.23 -2.73
C ASN A 87 22.81 2.35 -4.12
N GLU A 88 23.71 3.32 -4.28
CA GLU A 88 24.47 3.54 -5.52
C GLU A 88 25.41 2.37 -5.87
N GLU A 89 25.80 1.55 -4.88
CA GLU A 89 26.65 0.37 -5.03
C GLU A 89 25.84 -0.92 -5.31
N GLU A 90 24.55 -0.80 -5.62
CA GLU A 90 23.62 -1.92 -5.84
C GLU A 90 23.41 -2.85 -4.62
N GLU A 91 23.80 -2.41 -3.42
CA GLU A 91 23.49 -3.10 -2.17
C GLU A 91 22.02 -2.87 -1.80
N CYS A 92 21.29 -3.95 -1.48
CA CYS A 92 19.90 -3.85 -1.04
C CYS A 92 19.83 -3.28 0.39
N LEU A 93 19.46 -2.01 0.52
CA LEU A 93 19.26 -1.34 1.80
C LEU A 93 17.97 -1.80 2.47
N VAL A 94 16.87 -1.83 1.71
CA VAL A 94 15.53 -2.17 2.20
C VAL A 94 14.92 -3.22 1.28
N PRO A 95 14.65 -4.45 1.75
CA PRO A 95 14.00 -5.47 0.93
C PRO A 95 12.53 -5.09 0.67
N ALA A 96 11.93 -5.69 -0.35
CA ALA A 96 10.51 -5.53 -0.62
C ALA A 96 9.68 -5.88 0.62
N HIS A 97 8.85 -4.94 1.09
CA HIS A 97 7.88 -5.16 2.15
C HIS A 97 6.58 -5.70 1.54
N GLN A 98 5.96 -6.70 2.17
CA GLN A 98 4.89 -7.46 1.54
C GLN A 98 3.79 -7.85 2.53
N VAL A 99 2.54 -7.65 2.12
CA VAL A 99 1.35 -8.25 2.73
C VAL A 99 0.71 -9.16 1.69
N ILE A 100 0.55 -10.43 2.06
CA ILE A 100 0.15 -11.49 1.15
C ILE A 100 -1.14 -12.10 1.66
N SER A 101 -2.19 -12.08 0.83
CA SER A 101 -3.49 -12.68 1.15
C SER A 101 -3.60 -14.05 0.48
N MET A 102 -3.85 -15.09 1.28
CA MET A 102 -4.16 -16.44 0.82
C MET A 102 -5.66 -16.62 0.70
N SER A 103 -6.10 -17.17 -0.43
CA SER A 103 -7.50 -17.47 -0.69
C SER A 103 -7.65 -18.71 -1.57
N VAL A 104 -8.86 -19.27 -1.59
CA VAL A 104 -9.25 -20.23 -2.63
C VAL A 104 -9.23 -19.52 -3.99
N PHE A 105 -8.66 -20.16 -5.00
CA PHE A 105 -8.62 -19.63 -6.35
C PHE A 105 -10.00 -19.77 -7.01
N PRO A 106 -10.62 -18.69 -7.51
CA PRO A 106 -11.99 -18.71 -8.03
C PRO A 106 -12.11 -19.27 -9.46
N GLU A 107 -11.08 -19.93 -10.00
CA GLU A 107 -10.98 -20.50 -11.37
C GLU A 107 -11.02 -19.49 -12.53
N ASN A 108 -11.66 -18.33 -12.35
CA ASN A 108 -11.70 -17.24 -13.32
C ASN A 108 -10.68 -16.16 -12.96
N PHE A 109 -9.46 -16.29 -13.50
CA PHE A 109 -8.51 -15.18 -13.48
C PHE A 109 -8.76 -14.27 -14.68
N GLN A 110 -9.24 -13.06 -14.44
CA GLN A 110 -9.17 -11.98 -15.42
C GLN A 110 -8.08 -11.00 -14.98
N PRO A 111 -7.00 -10.82 -15.77
CA PRO A 111 -6.06 -9.75 -15.50
C PRO A 111 -6.84 -8.43 -15.55
N ILE A 112 -6.89 -7.72 -14.43
CA ILE A 112 -7.45 -6.38 -14.42
C ILE A 112 -6.29 -5.43 -14.70
N ASP A 113 -6.18 -4.96 -15.95
CA ASP A 113 -5.33 -3.83 -16.28
C ASP A 113 -5.94 -2.58 -15.67
N ARG A 114 -5.54 -2.25 -14.44
CA ARG A 114 -5.80 -0.93 -13.85
C ARG A 114 -4.60 -0.05 -14.12
N ILE A 115 -4.68 0.69 -15.22
CA ILE A 115 -3.88 1.88 -15.40
C ILE A 115 -4.55 2.96 -14.55
N GLN A 116 -4.10 3.14 -13.31
CA GLN A 116 -4.39 4.39 -12.62
C GLN A 116 -3.49 5.47 -13.22
N ASP A 117 -4.10 6.59 -13.59
CA ASP A 117 -3.40 7.80 -13.98
C ASP A 117 -2.78 8.39 -12.72
N LEU A 118 -1.61 7.86 -12.37
CA LEU A 118 -0.80 8.38 -11.29
C LEU A 118 -0.03 9.56 -11.86
N THR A 119 -0.23 10.72 -11.26
CA THR A 119 0.67 11.87 -11.36
C THR A 119 2.13 11.38 -11.39
N ILE A 120 2.96 11.98 -12.25
CA ILE A 120 4.36 11.57 -12.43
C ILE A 120 5.07 11.73 -11.08
N TYR A 121 5.16 10.64 -10.33
CA TYR A 121 5.95 10.60 -9.10
C TYR A 121 7.42 10.63 -9.51
N SER A 122 8.23 11.36 -8.75
CA SER A 122 9.68 11.13 -8.77
C SER A 122 9.94 9.65 -8.46
N HIS A 123 11.12 9.15 -8.87
CA HIS A 123 11.52 7.79 -8.55
C HIS A 123 11.37 7.47 -7.05
N GLU A 124 11.79 8.41 -6.19
CA GLU A 124 11.67 8.29 -4.74
C GLU A 124 10.21 8.30 -4.26
N GLY A 125 9.38 9.20 -4.80
CA GLY A 125 7.95 9.28 -4.48
C GLY A 125 7.22 7.98 -4.84
N ARG A 126 7.58 7.36 -5.97
CA ARG A 126 7.03 6.06 -6.38
C ARG A 126 7.43 4.96 -5.39
N LEU A 127 8.71 4.90 -4.99
CA LEU A 127 9.18 3.91 -4.01
C LEU A 127 8.46 4.08 -2.66
N ALA A 128 8.35 5.31 -2.17
CA ALA A 128 7.62 5.65 -0.94
C ALA A 128 6.14 5.25 -1.02
N SER A 129 5.47 5.55 -2.14
CA SER A 129 4.08 5.17 -2.40
C SER A 129 3.88 3.65 -2.31
N THR A 130 4.80 2.85 -2.87
CA THR A 130 4.67 1.40 -2.80
C THR A 130 4.80 0.85 -1.37
N LEU A 131 5.64 1.47 -0.52
CA LEU A 131 5.74 1.15 0.91
C LEU A 131 4.48 1.59 1.66
N ALA A 132 3.99 2.81 1.43
CA ALA A 132 2.77 3.32 2.03
C ALA A 132 1.58 2.39 1.75
N ARG A 133 1.44 1.88 0.52
CA ARG A 133 0.37 0.93 0.15
C ARG A 133 0.45 -0.40 0.92
N VAL A 134 1.66 -0.89 1.21
CA VAL A 134 1.84 -2.09 2.04
C VAL A 134 1.30 -1.82 3.44
N PHE A 135 1.62 -0.66 4.00
CA PHE A 135 1.13 -0.24 5.31
C PHE A 135 -0.38 0.02 5.32
N GLU A 136 -0.93 0.71 4.32
CA GLU A 136 -2.39 0.88 4.17
C GLU A 136 -3.12 -0.47 4.11
N ARG A 137 -2.49 -1.51 3.53
CA ARG A 137 -3.08 -2.84 3.49
C ARG A 137 -3.17 -3.47 4.87
N THR A 138 -2.20 -3.24 5.76
CA THR A 138 -2.22 -3.73 7.15
C THR A 138 -3.20 -2.93 8.01
N GLN A 139 -3.30 -1.62 7.80
CA GLN A 139 -4.26 -0.75 8.51
C GLN A 139 -5.73 -1.10 8.25
N LYS A 140 -6.04 -1.89 7.20
CA LYS A 140 -7.37 -2.46 6.96
C LYS A 140 -7.70 -3.64 7.87
N ILE A 141 -6.77 -4.12 8.68
CA ILE A 141 -6.94 -5.22 9.62
C ILE A 141 -7.18 -4.62 11.02
N THR A 142 -8.44 -4.62 11.44
CA THR A 142 -8.91 -4.14 12.75
C THR A 142 -9.20 -5.31 13.70
N LYS A 143 -9.56 -5.03 14.96
CA LYS A 143 -9.89 -6.06 15.96
C LYS A 143 -11.12 -6.90 15.57
N GLU A 144 -12.02 -6.33 14.77
CA GLU A 144 -13.24 -6.96 14.26
C GLU A 144 -12.97 -7.73 12.94
N SER A 145 -11.74 -7.65 12.42
CA SER A 145 -11.41 -8.30 11.16
C SER A 145 -11.40 -9.81 11.29
N HIS A 146 -12.03 -10.47 10.32
CA HIS A 146 -12.10 -11.92 10.22
C HIS A 146 -10.85 -12.50 9.54
N THR A 147 -9.68 -12.09 10.04
CA THR A 147 -8.36 -12.35 9.44
C THR A 147 -7.52 -13.23 10.36
N ARG A 148 -6.81 -14.18 9.76
CA ARG A 148 -5.77 -14.98 10.40
C ARG A 148 -4.40 -14.48 9.94
N ILE A 149 -3.45 -14.31 10.86
CA ILE A 149 -2.04 -14.10 10.53
C ILE A 149 -1.33 -15.45 10.58
N ASN A 150 -0.94 -15.96 9.42
CA ASN A 150 -0.39 -17.31 9.27
C ASN A 150 1.15 -17.33 9.35
N TYR A 151 1.79 -16.22 8.99
CA TYR A 151 3.24 -16.05 9.04
C TYR A 151 3.60 -14.56 9.12
N LYS A 152 4.65 -14.24 9.87
CA LYS A 152 5.22 -12.90 10.00
C LYS A 152 6.74 -12.99 10.03
N SER A 153 7.38 -12.10 9.30
CA SER A 153 8.82 -11.81 9.37
C SER A 153 9.02 -10.29 9.46
N ARG A 154 10.25 -9.80 9.25
CA ARG A 154 10.55 -8.37 9.32
C ARG A 154 9.89 -7.56 8.20
N ASN A 155 9.72 -8.15 7.02
CA ASN A 155 9.21 -7.47 5.81
C ASN A 155 8.12 -8.28 5.07
N THR A 156 7.62 -9.37 5.66
CA THR A 156 6.52 -10.15 5.05
C THR A 156 5.48 -10.53 6.09
N LEU A 157 4.21 -10.27 5.78
CA LEU A 157 3.03 -10.69 6.52
C LEU A 157 2.13 -11.54 5.61
N LEU A 158 1.81 -12.77 6.03
CA LEU A 158 0.96 -13.68 5.29
C LEU A 158 -0.36 -13.88 6.05
N VAL A 159 -1.47 -13.53 5.40
CA VAL A 159 -2.80 -13.52 6.00
C VAL A 159 -3.78 -14.38 5.21
N SER A 160 -4.84 -14.83 5.87
CA SER A 160 -5.98 -15.50 5.22
C SER A 160 -7.27 -15.11 5.94
N SER A 161 -8.43 -15.30 5.31
CA SER A 161 -9.70 -15.14 6.01
C SER A 161 -9.94 -16.31 6.99
N LYS A 162 -10.65 -16.05 8.08
CA LYS A 162 -11.16 -17.08 9.03
C LYS A 162 -12.58 -16.72 9.48
N ARG A 163 -13.27 -17.63 10.18
CA ARG A 163 -14.67 -17.41 10.62
C ARG A 163 -14.83 -16.49 11.81
N ASN A 164 -13.85 -16.50 12.72
CA ASN A 164 -13.91 -15.72 13.94
C ASN A 164 -13.10 -14.43 13.75
N GLU A 165 -13.30 -13.47 14.64
CA GLU A 165 -12.48 -12.26 14.69
C GLU A 165 -11.02 -12.57 15.00
N ILE A 166 -10.12 -11.66 14.60
CA ILE A 166 -8.69 -11.77 14.79
C ILE A 166 -8.34 -11.87 16.29
N GLU A 167 -7.43 -12.78 16.63
CA GLU A 167 -7.07 -13.00 18.04
C GLU A 167 -6.05 -11.95 18.51
N GLU A 168 -6.02 -11.67 19.81
CA GLU A 168 -5.07 -10.72 20.40
C GLU A 168 -3.60 -11.07 20.10
N ARG A 169 -3.25 -12.36 20.08
CA ARG A 169 -1.90 -12.80 19.67
C ARG A 169 -1.57 -12.44 18.23
N GLU A 170 -2.55 -12.44 17.34
CA GLU A 170 -2.37 -12.08 15.94
C GLU A 170 -2.29 -10.56 15.80
N MET A 171 -3.11 -9.81 16.54
CA MET A 171 -2.97 -8.35 16.62
C MET A 171 -1.58 -7.93 17.10
N ARG A 172 -0.97 -8.64 18.05
CA ARG A 172 0.43 -8.39 18.45
C ARG A 172 1.42 -8.58 17.29
N LEU A 173 1.26 -9.63 16.49
CA LEU A 173 2.11 -9.84 15.30
C LEU A 173 1.93 -8.74 14.25
N LEU A 174 0.71 -8.24 14.08
CA LEU A 174 0.41 -7.10 13.21
C LEU A 174 1.12 -5.83 13.69
N VAL A 175 0.95 -5.48 14.97
CA VAL A 175 1.60 -4.31 15.59
C VAL A 175 3.12 -4.40 15.49
N GLU A 176 3.70 -5.58 15.72
CA GLU A 176 5.14 -5.77 15.54
C GLU A 176 5.60 -5.56 14.10
N PHE A 177 4.81 -5.98 13.10
CA PHE A 177 5.12 -5.74 11.69
C PHE A 177 5.01 -4.25 11.35
N GLU A 178 3.98 -3.58 11.85
CA GLU A 178 3.71 -2.15 11.59
C GLU A 178 4.67 -1.22 12.34
N SER A 179 5.32 -1.68 13.41
CA SER A 179 6.23 -0.89 14.24
C SER A 179 7.34 -0.17 13.45
N ALA A 180 7.81 -0.78 12.35
CA ALA A 180 8.80 -0.18 11.46
C ALA A 180 8.25 1.05 10.72
N PHE A 181 6.97 1.06 10.36
CA PHE A 181 6.32 2.17 9.65
C PHE A 181 5.98 3.33 10.58
N TYR A 182 5.45 3.05 11.77
CA TYR A 182 5.10 4.09 12.75
C TYR A 182 6.29 4.95 13.16
N ASN A 183 7.48 4.36 13.24
CA ASN A 183 8.68 5.03 13.73
C ASN A 183 9.75 5.26 12.64
N LEU A 184 9.50 4.83 11.39
CA LEU A 184 10.51 4.76 10.32
C LEU A 184 11.83 4.11 10.80
N SER A 185 11.69 2.95 11.46
CA SER A 185 12.77 2.25 12.15
C SER A 185 13.05 0.87 11.57
N GLY A 186 14.07 0.19 12.10
CA GLY A 186 14.42 -1.17 11.68
C GLY A 186 14.88 -1.21 10.23
N LEU A 187 14.18 -1.95 9.37
CA LEU A 187 14.52 -1.98 7.94
C LEU A 187 14.26 -0.63 7.26
N LEU A 188 13.27 0.15 7.71
CA LEU A 188 12.93 1.44 7.13
C LEU A 188 13.84 2.58 7.60
N GLU A 189 14.70 2.34 8.59
CA GLU A 189 15.70 3.31 9.03
C GLU A 189 16.72 3.60 7.92
N LYS A 190 17.05 2.57 7.13
CA LYS A 190 18.00 2.59 6.02
C LYS A 190 17.47 3.25 4.73
N LEU A 191 16.26 3.80 4.75
CA LEU A 191 15.72 4.54 3.63
C LEU A 191 16.58 5.77 3.33
N LEU A 192 16.80 6.05 2.04
CA LEU A 192 17.36 7.32 1.58
C LEU A 192 16.43 8.47 2.01
N GLU A 193 17.01 9.63 2.32
CA GLU A 193 16.31 10.75 2.94
C GLU A 193 15.07 11.20 2.15
N GLY A 194 15.19 11.31 0.82
CA GLY A 194 14.07 11.70 -0.05
C GLY A 194 12.92 10.69 -0.01
N ILE A 195 13.20 9.39 -0.02
CA ILE A 195 12.18 8.34 0.12
C ILE A 195 11.56 8.39 1.52
N LYS A 196 12.38 8.59 2.56
CA LYS A 196 11.95 8.64 3.96
C LYS A 196 10.98 9.79 4.21
N ARG A 197 11.27 10.99 3.69
CA ARG A 197 10.38 12.16 3.75
C ARG A 197 9.07 11.94 3.01
N ASN A 198 9.15 11.42 1.78
CA ASN A 198 7.94 11.11 1.00
C ASN A 198 7.07 10.06 1.72
N LEU A 199 7.67 9.03 2.32
CA LEU A 199 6.93 8.02 3.07
C LEU A 199 6.28 8.62 4.31
N CYS A 200 7.02 9.41 5.10
CA CYS A 200 6.50 10.16 6.24
C CYS A 200 5.27 10.98 5.84
N TYR A 201 5.38 11.80 4.79
CA TYR A 201 4.29 12.62 4.29
C TYR A 201 3.03 11.80 3.94
N LEU A 202 3.19 10.61 3.37
CA LEU A 202 2.07 9.74 3.00
C LEU A 202 1.37 9.06 4.19
N ILE A 203 2.05 8.93 5.33
CA ILE A 203 1.54 8.16 6.49
C ILE A 203 1.40 8.98 7.78
N LYS A 204 1.74 10.28 7.75
CA LYS A 204 1.78 11.14 8.95
C LYS A 204 0.43 11.34 9.63
N ASP A 205 -0.67 11.26 8.88
CA ASP A 205 -2.02 11.45 9.43
C ASP A 205 -2.56 10.20 10.17
N ARG A 206 -1.75 9.14 10.30
CA ARG A 206 -2.12 7.93 11.05
C ARG A 206 -1.86 8.16 12.53
N GLU A 207 -2.84 7.85 13.37
CA GLU A 207 -2.88 8.17 14.82
C GLU A 207 -1.61 7.77 15.60
N ASP A 208 -0.98 6.66 15.20
CA ASP A 208 0.21 6.12 15.87
C ASP A 208 1.54 6.47 15.17
N HIS A 209 1.53 7.25 14.09
CA HIS A 209 2.76 7.64 13.40
C HIS A 209 3.53 8.71 14.19
N LYS A 210 4.74 8.36 14.62
CA LYS A 210 5.55 9.16 15.56
C LYS A 210 7.03 9.11 15.17
N CYS A 211 7.32 9.38 13.90
CA CYS A 211 8.70 9.43 13.44
C CYS A 211 9.35 10.81 13.73
N GLN A 212 10.68 10.85 13.68
CA GLN A 212 11.45 12.06 13.97
C GLN A 212 11.15 13.21 12.98
N LEU A 213 10.78 12.89 11.73
CA LEU A 213 10.50 13.88 10.69
C LEU A 213 9.21 14.68 10.97
N CYS A 214 8.19 14.05 11.56
CA CYS A 214 6.96 14.75 11.95
C CYS A 214 7.20 15.83 13.01
N ALA A 215 8.17 15.61 13.91
CA ALA A 215 8.52 16.60 14.92
C ALA A 215 9.24 17.82 14.33
N SER A 216 9.96 17.64 13.21
CA SER A 216 10.67 18.72 12.52
C SER A 216 9.74 19.62 11.69
N GLU A 217 8.72 19.07 11.02
CA GLU A 217 7.74 19.86 10.23
C GLU A 217 6.99 20.88 11.11
N ILE A 218 6.63 20.51 12.35
CA ILE A 218 5.93 21.38 13.31
C ILE A 218 6.79 22.59 13.73
N SER A 219 8.13 22.46 13.68
CA SER A 219 9.06 23.54 14.04
C SER A 219 9.36 24.52 12.91
N GLU A 220 9.16 24.11 11.65
CA GLU A 220 9.36 24.99 10.48
C GLU A 220 8.11 25.83 10.17
N GLU A 221 6.90 25.30 10.39
CA GLU A 221 5.65 26.06 10.24
C GLU A 221 5.54 27.21 11.28
N SER A 222 6.12 27.05 12.47
CA SER A 222 6.10 28.09 13.53
C SER A 222 7.09 29.24 13.30
N ASN A 223 8.07 29.09 12.41
CA ASN A 223 9.13 30.09 12.21
C ASN A 223 8.82 31.11 11.09
N ASN A 224 7.69 30.98 10.39
CA ASN A 224 7.28 31.91 9.34
C ASN A 224 6.25 32.96 9.79
N GLU A 225 5.82 32.94 11.05
CA GLU A 225 4.93 33.95 11.64
C GLU A 225 5.67 34.80 12.68
N THR A 226 6.68 35.58 12.30
CA THR A 226 7.08 36.81 13.04
C THR A 226 8.19 37.57 12.33
N GLU A 227 7.85 38.33 11.28
CA GLU A 227 8.56 39.60 11.01
C GLU A 227 7.71 40.51 10.11
N SER A 228 6.81 41.28 10.73
CA SER A 228 6.34 42.53 10.14
C SER A 228 6.05 43.52 11.26
N THR A 229 7.12 44.10 11.78
CA THR A 229 7.09 45.24 12.69
C THR A 229 7.07 46.52 11.86
N HIS A 230 5.94 47.22 11.76
CA HIS A 230 5.90 48.69 11.87
C HIS A 230 4.46 49.26 11.95
N MET A 231 4.17 49.95 13.05
CA MET A 231 3.08 50.94 13.17
C MET A 231 3.50 52.27 12.48
N ILE A 232 2.62 53.14 11.98
CA ILE A 232 1.83 54.15 12.72
C ILE A 232 0.79 54.82 11.77
N LYS A 233 -0.48 54.92 12.23
CA LYS A 233 -1.54 56.00 12.23
C LYS A 233 -1.59 57.06 11.09
N GLU A 234 -2.70 57.71 10.70
CA GLU A 234 -3.98 58.12 11.33
C GLU A 234 -4.94 58.70 10.22
N GLU A 235 -6.28 58.57 10.38
CA GLU A 235 -7.43 59.47 10.00
C GLU A 235 -7.54 60.07 8.55
N ASP A 236 -8.69 60.35 7.90
CA ASP A 236 -10.10 60.48 8.27
C ASP A 236 -11.01 60.59 7.01
N ASN A 237 -12.32 60.31 7.19
CA ASN A 237 -13.53 60.89 6.57
C ASN A 237 -13.93 60.81 5.06
N ALA A 238 -15.23 60.52 4.90
CA ALA A 238 -16.24 61.12 3.99
C ALA A 238 -16.95 60.17 2.99
N SER A 239 -18.20 59.90 3.37
CA SER A 239 -19.42 59.57 2.60
C SER A 239 -19.54 60.11 1.17
N GLU A 240 -20.15 59.34 0.26
CA GLU A 240 -21.46 59.68 -0.33
C GLU A 240 -22.07 58.54 -1.17
N ALA A 241 -23.39 58.42 -1.05
CA ALA A 241 -24.24 57.43 -1.69
C ALA A 241 -24.60 57.83 -3.13
N HIS A 242 -24.86 56.84 -3.99
CA HIS A 242 -25.76 57.03 -5.13
C HIS A 242 -26.56 55.77 -5.48
N MET A 243 -27.79 55.78 -4.97
CA MET A 243 -29.05 55.24 -5.52
C MET A 243 -29.26 55.62 -7.02
N ILE A 244 -30.02 54.97 -7.91
CA ILE A 244 -31.08 53.94 -8.01
C ILE A 244 -31.16 53.60 -9.53
N LYS A 245 -31.54 52.38 -9.93
CA LYS A 245 -32.72 52.10 -10.81
C LYS A 245 -32.91 50.62 -11.10
N GLU A 246 -34.05 50.13 -10.60
CA GLU A 246 -34.75 48.91 -10.99
C GLU A 246 -35.17 48.97 -12.47
N GLU A 247 -35.25 47.81 -13.12
CA GLU A 247 -36.45 47.45 -13.87
C GLU A 247 -36.57 45.92 -14.01
N ASP A 248 -37.74 45.44 -13.59
CA ASP A 248 -38.25 44.07 -13.64
C ASP A 248 -38.38 43.53 -15.07
N SER A 249 -38.22 42.21 -15.23
CA SER A 249 -39.24 41.43 -15.96
C SER A 249 -39.18 39.95 -15.58
N ALA A 250 -40.31 39.47 -15.09
CA ALA A 250 -40.61 38.07 -14.84
C ALA A 250 -41.01 37.36 -16.15
N SER A 251 -40.63 36.08 -16.30
CA SER A 251 -41.55 35.06 -16.79
C SER A 251 -41.02 33.65 -16.52
N GLU A 252 -41.80 32.88 -15.78
CA GLU A 252 -41.73 31.42 -15.66
C GLU A 252 -42.01 30.72 -17.00
N ALA A 253 -41.37 29.56 -17.26
CA ALA A 253 -42.00 28.40 -17.90
C ALA A 253 -41.05 27.17 -17.95
N SER A 254 -41.28 26.24 -17.02
CA SER A 254 -41.61 24.81 -17.24
C SER A 254 -40.95 23.96 -18.35
N LEU A 255 -40.30 22.89 -17.88
CA LEU A 255 -40.50 21.46 -18.23
C LEU A 255 -40.11 20.86 -19.61
N ASN A 256 -39.19 19.89 -19.50
CA ASN A 256 -39.12 18.53 -20.11
C ASN A 256 -39.15 18.31 -21.64
N ILE A 257 -38.25 17.42 -22.09
CA ILE A 257 -38.47 16.14 -22.84
C ILE A 257 -37.08 15.62 -23.30
N ILE A 258 -36.52 14.58 -22.67
CA ILE A 258 -36.40 13.17 -23.12
C ILE A 258 -35.74 12.95 -24.50
N ALA A 259 -34.56 12.32 -24.48
CA ALA A 259 -34.20 11.10 -25.24
C ALA A 259 -33.02 10.41 -24.53
#